data_AF-A0A1K2F2Q4-F1
#
_entry.id   AF-A0A1K2F2Q4-F1
#
_cell.length_a   1.000
_cell.length_b   1.000
_cell.length_c   1.000
_cell.angle_alpha   90.00
_cell.angle_beta   90.00
_cell.angle_gamma   90.00
#
_symmetry.space_group_name_H-M   'P 1'
#
loop_
_entity.id
_entity.type
_entity.pdbx_description
1 polymer ?
#
loop_
_entity_poly.entity_id
_entity_poly.type
_entity_poly.pdbx_seq_one_letter_code
_entity_poly.pdbx_strand_id
1 'polypeptide(L)'
;MLGAVRRDGRRARRHGRAVRSRYASLALLGCVVLCYALLDRFPDNPVVRPHVYLSVLVLALGGLACLGGSYAALFMVTLPHYWMFGRTPRISMGFLGLATAATLAGSWYREGWSLQFFAETMVSTVIVVAVGVLIGLWAHSVVAQSTERARLIVELERTQAELSEAHQRQGAADERERMAREIHDTLAQGLASIVVLAEAARAGLDAEPARSGC
;
A
#
# COMPACT_ATOMS: atom_id res chain seq x y z
N MET A 1 16.51 51.67 -42.68
CA MET A 1 16.87 51.59 -41.24
C MET A 1 15.70 51.36 -40.28
N LEU A 2 14.52 51.98 -40.45
CA LEU A 2 13.37 51.79 -39.53
C LEU A 2 12.90 50.32 -39.36
N GLY A 3 12.99 49.49 -40.41
CA GLY A 3 12.55 48.08 -40.36
C GLY A 3 13.45 47.17 -39.50
N ALA A 4 14.74 47.48 -39.41
CA ALA A 4 15.70 46.72 -38.59
C ALA A 4 15.49 46.99 -37.10
N VAL A 5 15.34 48.27 -36.72
CA VAL A 5 15.04 48.69 -35.33
C VAL A 5 13.70 48.12 -34.85
N ARG A 6 12.68 48.07 -35.70
CA ARG A 6 11.36 47.50 -35.36
C ARG A 6 11.38 45.98 -35.22
N ARG A 7 12.27 45.28 -35.93
CA ARG A 7 12.49 43.82 -35.78
C ARG A 7 13.28 43.50 -34.50
N ASP A 8 14.27 44.31 -34.15
CA ASP A 8 15.05 44.15 -32.92
C ASP A 8 14.22 44.39 -31.67
N GLY A 9 13.40 45.44 -31.66
CA GLY A 9 12.45 45.70 -30.57
C GLY A 9 11.42 44.58 -30.37
N ARG A 10 11.02 43.87 -31.44
CA ARG A 10 10.13 42.69 -31.33
C ARG A 10 10.88 41.45 -30.80
N ARG A 11 12.15 41.25 -31.17
CA ARG A 11 12.98 40.14 -30.66
C ARG A 11 13.29 40.31 -29.18
N ALA A 12 13.72 41.50 -28.75
CA ALA A 12 13.97 41.81 -27.34
C ALA A 12 12.71 41.63 -26.47
N ARG A 13 11.54 42.09 -26.95
CA ARG A 13 10.25 41.88 -26.25
C ARG A 13 9.77 40.42 -26.24
N ARG A 14 10.13 39.60 -27.23
CA ARG A 14 9.86 38.15 -27.22
C ARG A 14 10.77 37.43 -26.24
N HIS A 15 12.06 37.79 -26.20
CA HIS A 15 13.02 37.20 -25.26
C HIS A 15 12.67 37.51 -23.80
N GLY A 16 12.36 38.77 -23.47
CA GLY A 16 11.93 39.15 -22.12
C GLY A 16 10.61 38.49 -21.68
N ARG A 17 9.68 38.21 -22.61
CA ARG A 17 8.46 37.44 -22.31
C ARG A 17 8.74 35.96 -22.05
N ALA A 18 9.62 35.34 -22.85
CA ALA A 18 9.99 33.94 -22.68
C ALA A 18 10.72 33.70 -21.34
N VAL A 19 11.63 34.60 -20.97
CA VAL A 19 12.37 34.52 -19.71
C VAL A 19 11.44 34.69 -18.50
N ARG A 20 10.52 35.66 -18.53
CA ARG A 20 9.52 35.86 -17.47
C ARG A 20 8.57 34.66 -17.29
N SER A 21 8.15 34.02 -18.39
CA SER A 21 7.33 32.80 -18.34
C SER A 21 8.09 31.64 -17.68
N ARG A 22 9.38 31.47 -17.98
CA ARG A 22 10.23 30.43 -17.34
C ARG A 22 10.33 30.61 -15.83
N TYR A 23 10.57 31.84 -15.36
CA TYR A 23 10.64 32.12 -13.92
C TYR A 23 9.29 31.95 -13.21
N ALA A 24 8.19 32.33 -13.86
CA ALA A 24 6.85 32.11 -13.31
C ALA A 24 6.53 30.61 -13.16
N SER A 25 6.91 29.78 -14.13
CA SER A 25 6.78 28.32 -14.05
C SER A 25 7.61 27.71 -12.92
N LEU A 26 8.85 28.18 -12.73
CA LEU A 26 9.71 27.74 -11.63
C LEU A 26 9.18 28.18 -10.26
N ALA A 27 8.61 29.38 -10.15
CA ALA A 27 7.99 29.87 -8.92
C ALA A 27 6.74 29.04 -8.55
N LEU A 28 5.91 28.68 -9.54
CA LEU A 28 4.76 27.79 -9.35
C LEU A 28 5.18 26.38 -8.93
N LEU A 29 6.20 25.80 -9.58
CA LEU A 29 6.78 24.52 -9.19
C LEU A 29 7.34 24.56 -7.76
N GLY A 30 8.08 25.61 -7.42
CA GLY A 30 8.60 25.83 -6.07
C GLY A 30 7.48 25.94 -5.04
N CYS A 31 6.38 26.62 -5.37
CA CYS A 31 5.21 26.71 -4.51
C CYS A 31 4.55 25.34 -4.28
N VAL A 32 4.41 24.52 -5.32
CA VAL A 32 3.86 23.15 -5.22
C VAL A 32 4.76 22.28 -4.34
N VAL A 33 6.08 22.31 -4.55
CA VAL A 33 7.05 21.55 -3.75
C VAL A 33 7.06 22.02 -2.30
N LEU A 34 6.97 23.33 -2.05
CA LEU A 34 6.89 23.89 -0.70
C LEU A 34 5.59 23.47 0.00
N CYS A 35 4.46 23.48 -0.69
CA CYS A 35 3.19 22.99 -0.16
C CYS A 35 3.24 21.48 0.14
N TYR A 36 3.88 20.68 -0.71
CA TYR A 36 4.08 19.26 -0.46
C TYR A 36 4.94 19.02 0.79
N ALA A 37 6.07 19.71 0.91
CA ALA A 37 6.96 19.61 2.05
C ALA A 37 6.29 20.07 3.37
N LEU A 38 5.40 21.07 3.30
CA LEU A 38 4.61 21.51 4.46
C LEU A 38 3.56 20.48 4.89
N LEU A 39 2.97 19.72 3.95
CA LEU A 39 2.08 18.61 4.28
C LEU A 39 2.82 17.46 4.96
N ASP A 40 3.99 17.10 4.43
CA ASP A 40 4.79 15.99 4.96
C ASP A 40 5.37 16.32 6.35
N ARG A 41 5.71 17.59 6.60
CA ARG A 41 6.30 18.06 7.86
C ARG A 41 5.28 18.24 8.99
N PHE A 42 3.99 18.47 8.69
CA PHE A 42 2.94 18.76 9.68
C PHE A 42 1.67 17.91 9.49
N PRO A 43 1.75 16.58 9.70
CA PRO A 43 0.61 15.67 9.53
C PRO A 43 -0.53 15.89 10.55
N ASP A 44 -0.24 16.46 11.72
CA ASP A 44 -1.20 16.59 12.84
C ASP A 44 -1.98 17.92 12.88
N ASN A 45 -1.80 18.81 11.92
CA ASN A 45 -2.38 20.16 11.97
C ASN A 45 -3.73 20.23 11.19
N PRO A 46 -4.89 20.42 11.85
CA PRO A 46 -6.22 20.31 11.23
C PRO A 46 -6.51 21.36 10.14
N VAL A 47 -5.68 22.40 10.03
CA VAL A 47 -5.80 23.48 9.03
C VAL A 47 -5.13 23.11 7.71
N VAL A 48 -4.16 22.18 7.70
CA VAL A 48 -3.52 21.66 6.47
C VAL A 48 -4.30 20.45 5.94
N ARG A 49 -5.61 20.64 5.79
CA ARG A 49 -6.52 19.61 5.28
C ARG A 49 -6.08 19.18 3.87
N PRO A 50 -6.22 17.90 3.49
CA PRO A 50 -5.94 17.42 2.14
C PRO A 50 -6.59 18.26 1.02
N HIS A 51 -7.73 18.89 1.31
CA HIS A 51 -8.41 19.82 0.40
C HIS A 51 -7.61 21.10 0.08
N VAL A 52 -6.84 21.63 1.03
CA VAL A 52 -6.00 22.83 0.83
C VAL A 52 -4.90 22.51 -0.17
N TYR A 53 -4.23 21.37 -0.03
CA TYR A 53 -3.25 20.87 -0.99
C TYR A 53 -3.85 20.70 -2.39
N LEU A 54 -5.01 20.04 -2.49
CA LEU A 54 -5.69 19.83 -3.77
C LEU A 54 -6.10 21.15 -4.43
N SER A 55 -6.55 22.13 -3.64
CA SER A 55 -6.89 23.46 -4.17
C SER A 55 -5.66 24.23 -4.68
N VAL A 56 -4.53 24.16 -3.97
CA VAL A 56 -3.25 24.74 -4.43
C VAL A 56 -2.76 24.06 -5.69
N LEU A 57 -2.92 22.74 -5.80
CA LEU A 57 -2.54 21.96 -6.97
C LEU A 57 -3.36 22.34 -8.21
N VAL A 58 -4.68 22.51 -8.04
CA VAL A 58 -5.58 23.01 -9.10
C VAL A 58 -5.16 24.41 -9.55
N LEU A 59 -4.89 25.32 -8.61
CA LEU A 59 -4.45 26.67 -8.91
C LEU A 59 -3.10 26.68 -9.62
N ALA A 60 -2.17 25.81 -9.22
CA ALA A 60 -0.87 25.70 -9.84
C ALA A 60 -0.95 25.18 -11.28
N LEU A 61 -1.76 24.14 -11.53
CA LEU A 61 -2.02 23.62 -12.87
C LEU A 61 -2.69 24.65 -13.78
N GLY A 62 -3.73 25.35 -13.29
CA GLY A 62 -4.39 26.42 -14.03
C GLY A 62 -3.44 27.59 -14.34
N GLY A 63 -2.62 27.99 -13.38
CA GLY A 63 -1.58 29.01 -13.56
C GLY A 63 -0.54 28.61 -14.62
N LEU A 64 -0.08 27.35 -14.60
CA LEU A 64 0.89 26.84 -15.58
C LEU A 64 0.30 26.78 -17.00
N ALA A 65 -0.99 26.43 -17.13
CA ALA A 65 -1.71 26.43 -18.40
C ALA A 65 -1.79 27.83 -19.02
N CYS A 66 -2.11 28.85 -18.20
CA CYS A 66 -2.10 30.25 -18.61
C CYS A 66 -0.71 30.72 -19.08
N LEU A 67 0.37 30.20 -18.50
CA LEU A 67 1.74 30.66 -18.73
C LEU A 67 2.44 30.06 -19.96
N GLY A 68 1.88 29.03 -20.60
CA GLY A 68 2.54 28.38 -21.74
C GLY A 68 3.41 27.17 -21.42
N GLY A 69 3.49 26.75 -20.15
CA GLY A 69 4.31 25.62 -19.74
C GLY A 69 3.70 24.28 -20.16
N SER A 70 4.53 23.24 -20.33
CA SER A 70 4.06 21.88 -20.56
C SER A 70 3.43 21.32 -19.27
N TYR A 71 2.13 21.59 -19.08
CA TYR A 71 1.37 21.18 -17.89
C TYR A 71 0.99 19.69 -17.91
N ALA A 72 1.03 19.05 -19.09
CA ALA A 72 0.61 17.66 -19.29
C ALA A 72 1.41 16.66 -18.43
N ALA A 73 2.72 16.85 -18.31
CA ALA A 73 3.58 15.98 -17.51
C ALA A 73 3.24 16.08 -16.00
N LEU A 74 3.01 17.29 -15.50
CA LEU A 74 2.61 17.51 -14.11
C LEU A 74 1.20 16.99 -13.85
N PHE A 75 0.27 17.17 -14.78
CA PHE A 75 -1.07 16.62 -14.68
C PHE A 75 -1.03 15.09 -14.52
N MET A 76 -0.22 14.40 -15.34
CA MET A 76 -0.03 12.95 -15.24
C MET A 76 0.53 12.50 -13.88
N VAL A 77 1.54 13.21 -13.36
CA VAL A 77 2.14 12.89 -12.05
C VAL A 77 1.20 13.19 -10.88
N THR A 78 0.30 14.16 -11.02
CA THR A 78 -0.65 14.55 -9.97
C THR A 78 -1.90 13.69 -9.91
N LEU A 79 -2.24 12.94 -10.96
CA LEU A 79 -3.41 12.05 -11.00
C LEU A 79 -3.49 11.07 -9.81
N PRO A 80 -2.42 10.34 -9.43
CA PRO A 80 -2.42 9.47 -8.26
C PRO A 80 -2.64 10.23 -6.95
N HIS A 81 -2.18 11.49 -6.85
CA HIS A 81 -2.30 12.30 -5.64
C HIS A 81 -3.75 12.68 -5.36
N TYR A 82 -4.56 12.95 -6.39
CA TYR A 82 -6.00 13.23 -6.22
C TYR A 82 -6.76 12.04 -5.61
N TRP A 83 -6.33 10.82 -5.92
CA TRP A 83 -6.97 9.59 -5.43
C TRP A 83 -6.44 9.14 -4.07
N MET A 84 -5.15 9.34 -3.80
CA MET A 84 -4.56 8.98 -2.51
C MET A 84 -5.02 9.89 -1.36
N PHE A 85 -5.23 11.18 -1.63
CA PHE A 85 -5.60 12.17 -0.60
C PHE A 85 -7.09 12.49 -0.53
N GLY A 86 -7.88 12.11 -1.54
CA GLY A 86 -9.33 12.25 -1.49
C GLY A 86 -9.93 11.13 -0.65
N ARG A 87 -10.29 11.44 0.61
CA ARG A 87 -10.98 10.52 1.54
C ARG A 87 -12.28 9.90 0.99
N THR A 88 -12.76 10.33 -0.17
CA THR A 88 -13.98 9.79 -0.81
C THR A 88 -13.87 9.96 -2.34
N PRO A 89 -14.20 8.93 -3.14
CA PRO A 89 -14.08 8.97 -4.61
C PRO A 89 -14.86 10.13 -5.25
N ARG A 90 -15.97 10.56 -4.65
CA ARG A 90 -16.75 11.73 -5.11
C ARG A 90 -15.96 13.04 -5.02
N ILE A 91 -15.19 13.23 -3.96
CA ILE A 91 -14.41 14.45 -3.76
C ILE A 91 -13.22 14.47 -4.73
N SER A 92 -12.55 13.33 -4.93
CA SER A 92 -11.49 13.19 -5.93
C SER A 92 -11.98 13.49 -7.35
N MET A 93 -13.17 12.99 -7.73
CA MET A 93 -13.78 13.31 -9.01
C MET A 93 -14.08 14.81 -9.15
N GLY A 94 -14.57 15.46 -8.08
CA GLY A 94 -14.81 16.90 -8.06
C GLY A 94 -13.53 17.71 -8.28
N PHE A 95 -12.45 17.40 -7.57
CA PHE A 95 -11.17 18.10 -7.73
C PHE A 95 -10.50 17.80 -9.07
N LEU A 96 -10.60 16.58 -9.60
CA LEU A 96 -10.10 16.24 -10.92
C LEU A 96 -10.85 17.00 -12.02
N GLY A 97 -12.18 17.12 -11.89
CA GLY A 97 -13.00 17.94 -12.77
C GLY A 97 -12.62 19.42 -12.68
N LEU A 98 -12.39 19.93 -11.47
CA LEU A 98 -11.97 21.32 -11.23
C LEU A 98 -10.59 21.61 -11.84
N ALA A 99 -9.62 20.70 -11.64
CA ALA A 99 -8.28 20.81 -12.23
C ALA A 99 -8.36 20.83 -13.76
N THR A 100 -9.14 19.92 -14.32
CA THR A 100 -9.40 19.84 -15.77
C THR A 100 -10.01 21.13 -16.29
N ALA A 101 -11.06 21.64 -15.64
CA ALA A 101 -11.73 22.88 -16.01
C ALA A 101 -10.80 24.10 -15.92
N ALA A 102 -9.99 24.20 -14.86
CA ALA A 102 -9.01 25.28 -14.68
C ALA A 102 -7.94 25.25 -15.78
N THR A 103 -7.48 24.05 -16.17
CA THR A 103 -6.48 23.87 -17.23
C THR A 103 -7.07 24.25 -18.60
N LEU A 104 -8.30 23.81 -18.89
CA LEU A 104 -9.06 24.18 -20.09
C LEU A 104 -9.28 25.69 -20.20
N ALA A 105 -9.72 26.33 -19.11
CA ALA A 105 -9.94 27.78 -19.06
C ALA A 105 -8.63 28.55 -19.29
N GLY A 106 -7.53 28.08 -18.71
CA GLY A 106 -6.21 28.68 -18.91
C GLY A 106 -5.71 28.57 -20.36
N SER A 107 -5.90 27.41 -21.00
CA SER A 107 -5.56 27.24 -22.41
C SER A 107 -6.47 28.05 -23.33
N TRP A 108 -7.78 28.14 -23.02
CA TRP A 108 -8.73 28.97 -23.77
C TRP A 108 -8.35 30.46 -23.74
N TYR A 109 -7.94 30.98 -22.58
CA TYR A 109 -7.48 32.37 -22.44
C TYR A 109 -6.26 32.68 -23.33
N ARG A 110 -5.42 31.67 -23.60
CA ARG A 110 -4.13 31.85 -24.29
C ARG A 110 -4.22 31.71 -25.80
N GLU A 111 -4.94 30.69 -26.30
CA GLU A 111 -4.99 30.36 -27.73
C GLU A 111 -6.17 30.99 -28.47
N GLY A 112 -7.18 31.51 -27.75
CA GLY A 112 -8.38 32.04 -28.36
C GLY A 112 -9.27 30.94 -28.96
N TRP A 113 -10.45 31.32 -29.44
CA TRP A 113 -11.45 30.35 -29.89
C TRP A 113 -11.13 29.85 -31.31
N SER A 114 -10.65 28.61 -31.40
CA SER A 114 -10.30 27.89 -32.63
C SER A 114 -10.98 26.52 -32.63
N LEU A 115 -11.70 26.17 -33.70
CA LEU A 115 -12.43 24.89 -33.80
C LEU A 115 -11.48 23.68 -33.73
N GLN A 116 -10.30 23.79 -34.34
CA GLN A 116 -9.30 22.73 -34.35
C GLN A 116 -8.65 22.54 -32.98
N PHE A 117 -8.38 23.65 -32.28
CA PHE A 117 -7.92 23.62 -30.90
C PHE A 117 -8.96 22.98 -29.97
N PHE A 118 -10.24 23.30 -30.17
CA PHE A 118 -11.33 22.71 -29.39
C PHE A 118 -11.42 21.20 -29.58
N ALA A 119 -11.32 20.71 -30.82
CA ALA A 119 -11.36 19.27 -31.11
C ALA A 119 -10.17 18.52 -30.49
N GLU A 120 -8.93 19.01 -30.70
CA GLU A 120 -7.72 18.36 -30.15
C GLU A 120 -7.69 18.40 -28.61
N THR A 121 -8.09 19.52 -28.01
CA THR A 121 -8.12 19.69 -26.55
C THR A 121 -9.22 18.87 -25.91
N MET A 122 -10.40 18.78 -26.53
CA MET A 122 -11.49 17.96 -26.01
C MET A 122 -11.14 16.47 -26.02
N VAL A 123 -10.60 15.96 -27.13
CA VAL A 123 -10.22 14.55 -27.22
C VAL A 123 -9.15 14.19 -26.20
N SER A 124 -8.07 14.99 -26.11
CA SER A 124 -7.00 14.75 -25.15
C SER A 124 -7.49 14.87 -23.70
N THR A 125 -8.35 15.84 -23.40
CA THR A 125 -8.93 16.01 -22.06
C THR A 125 -9.80 14.82 -21.67
N VAL A 126 -10.68 14.36 -22.57
CA VAL A 126 -11.55 13.22 -22.32
C VAL A 126 -10.73 11.96 -22.05
N ILE A 127 -9.68 11.71 -22.83
CA ILE A 127 -8.79 10.55 -22.61
C ILE A 127 -8.12 10.64 -21.24
N VAL A 128 -7.56 11.79 -20.88
CA VAL A 128 -6.87 11.98 -19.60
C VAL A 128 -7.82 11.81 -18.41
N VAL A 129 -9.04 12.37 -18.51
CA VAL A 129 -10.07 12.21 -17.48
C VAL A 129 -10.51 10.74 -17.38
N ALA A 130 -10.76 10.08 -18.52
CA ALA A 130 -11.17 8.68 -18.54
C ALA A 130 -10.12 7.76 -17.91
N VAL A 131 -8.84 7.93 -18.28
CA VAL A 131 -7.71 7.19 -17.70
C VAL A 131 -7.57 7.49 -16.21
N GLY A 132 -7.68 8.77 -15.81
CA GLY A 132 -7.61 9.18 -14.41
C GLY A 132 -8.73 8.60 -13.53
N VAL A 133 -9.95 8.51 -14.08
CA VAL A 133 -11.08 7.87 -13.41
C VAL A 133 -10.86 6.36 -13.31
N LEU A 134 -10.39 5.71 -14.38
CA LEU A 134 -10.15 4.27 -14.40
C LEU A 134 -9.09 3.85 -13.38
N ILE A 135 -7.92 4.51 -13.39
CA ILE A 135 -6.83 4.26 -12.45
C ILE A 135 -7.31 4.48 -11.02
N GLY A 136 -8.12 5.51 -10.83
CA GLY A 136 -8.69 5.83 -9.54
C GLY A 136 -9.61 4.78 -8.96
N LEU A 137 -10.60 4.36 -9.75
CA LEU A 137 -11.51 3.29 -9.35
C LEU A 137 -10.75 1.99 -9.07
N TRP A 138 -9.73 1.69 -9.88
CA TRP A 138 -8.84 0.55 -9.67
C TRP A 138 -8.03 0.67 -8.37
N ALA A 139 -7.47 1.84 -8.06
CA ALA A 139 -6.76 2.05 -6.80
C ALA A 139 -7.68 1.86 -5.58
N HIS A 140 -8.91 2.38 -5.65
CA HIS A 140 -9.89 2.20 -4.58
C HIS A 140 -10.31 0.74 -4.41
N SER A 141 -10.47 -0.02 -5.51
CA SER A 141 -10.80 -1.44 -5.43
C SER A 141 -9.64 -2.27 -4.87
N VAL A 142 -8.40 -1.94 -5.23
CA VAL A 142 -7.19 -2.59 -4.68
C VAL A 142 -7.06 -2.35 -3.18
N VAL A 143 -7.29 -1.12 -2.71
CA VAL A 143 -7.23 -0.80 -1.27
C VAL A 143 -8.32 -1.54 -0.49
N ALA A 144 -9.56 -1.56 -0.99
CA ALA A 144 -10.65 -2.32 -0.38
C ALA A 144 -10.39 -3.83 -0.37
N GLN A 145 -9.74 -4.36 -1.40
CA GLN A 145 -9.36 -5.76 -1.45
C GLN A 145 -8.22 -6.09 -0.46
N SER A 146 -7.32 -5.13 -0.19
CA SER A 146 -6.22 -5.33 0.75
C SER A 146 -6.70 -5.47 2.19
N THR A 147 -7.75 -4.74 2.59
CA THR A 147 -8.32 -4.87 3.95
C THR A 147 -8.99 -6.22 4.16
N GLU A 148 -9.66 -6.75 3.14
CA GLU A 148 -10.30 -8.06 3.21
C GLU A 148 -9.27 -9.19 3.27
N ARG A 149 -8.20 -9.09 2.48
CA ARG A 149 -7.07 -10.05 2.55
C ARG A 149 -6.40 -10.04 3.92
N ALA A 150 -6.18 -8.86 4.51
CA ALA A 150 -5.60 -8.76 5.85
C ALA A 150 -6.50 -9.44 6.90
N ARG A 151 -7.82 -9.25 6.81
CA ARG A 151 -8.79 -9.92 7.69
C ARG A 151 -8.74 -11.44 7.54
N LEU A 152 -8.71 -11.93 6.30
CA LEU A 152 -8.64 -13.37 6.02
C LEU A 152 -7.33 -14.01 6.49
N ILE A 153 -6.20 -13.29 6.41
CA ILE A 153 -4.91 -13.76 6.95
C ILE A 153 -5.01 -13.95 8.46
N VAL A 154 -5.56 -12.96 9.18
CA VAL A 154 -5.75 -13.05 10.64
C VAL A 154 -6.66 -14.22 11.03
N GLU A 155 -7.72 -14.47 10.25
CA GLU A 155 -8.64 -15.58 10.49
C GLU A 155 -7.99 -16.96 10.22
N LEU A 156 -7.15 -17.04 9.19
CA LEU A 156 -6.40 -18.24 8.86
C LEU A 156 -5.31 -18.55 9.90
N GLU A 157 -4.58 -17.54 10.36
CA GLU A 157 -3.61 -17.66 11.45
C GLU A 157 -4.28 -18.16 12.75
N ARG A 158 -5.46 -17.62 13.08
CA ARG A 158 -6.25 -18.07 14.23
C ARG A 158 -6.62 -19.55 14.11
N THR A 159 -7.13 -19.97 12.96
CA THR A 159 -7.55 -21.36 12.73
C THR A 159 -6.37 -22.33 12.78
N GLN A 160 -5.20 -21.93 12.26
CA GLN A 160 -3.98 -22.73 12.37
C GLN A 160 -3.50 -22.89 13.81
N ALA A 161 -3.59 -21.84 14.62
CA ALA A 161 -3.26 -21.93 16.05
C ALA A 161 -4.19 -22.92 16.77
N GLU A 162 -5.50 -22.86 16.50
CA GLU A 162 -6.48 -23.78 17.07
C GLU A 162 -6.22 -25.25 16.64
N LEU A 163 -5.88 -25.48 15.36
CA LEU A 163 -5.48 -26.81 14.86
C LEU A 163 -4.17 -27.31 15.48
N SER A 164 -3.17 -26.44 15.64
CA SER A 164 -1.89 -26.79 16.27
C SER A 164 -2.08 -27.22 17.72
N GLU A 165 -2.88 -26.48 18.49
CA GLU A 165 -3.24 -26.86 19.86
C GLU A 165 -3.97 -28.19 19.92
N ALA A 166 -4.91 -28.44 19.00
CA ALA A 166 -5.64 -29.70 18.92
C ALA A 166 -4.69 -30.88 18.63
N HIS A 167 -3.78 -30.73 17.66
CA HIS A 167 -2.78 -31.74 17.34
C HIS A 167 -1.81 -31.99 18.50
N GLN A 168 -1.39 -30.95 19.23
CA GLN A 168 -0.55 -31.13 20.42
C GLN A 168 -1.28 -31.90 21.52
N ARG A 169 -2.56 -31.60 21.77
CA ARG A 169 -3.37 -32.32 22.76
C ARG A 169 -3.57 -33.79 22.35
N GLN A 170 -3.83 -34.04 21.07
CA GLN A 170 -3.99 -35.40 20.55
C GLN A 170 -2.68 -36.16 20.61
N GLY A 171 -1.57 -35.58 20.15
CA GLY A 171 -0.24 -36.20 20.25
C GLY A 171 0.17 -36.49 21.70
N ALA A 172 -0.12 -35.59 22.63
CA ALA A 172 0.12 -35.82 24.06
C ALA A 172 -0.80 -36.89 24.68
N ALA A 173 -1.95 -37.19 24.08
CA ALA A 173 -2.83 -38.27 24.51
C ALA A 173 -2.34 -39.62 23.96
N ASP A 174 -2.02 -39.69 22.67
CA ASP A 174 -1.47 -40.88 22.02
C ASP A 174 -0.17 -41.32 22.69
N GLU A 175 0.71 -40.36 23.00
CA GLU A 175 1.98 -40.62 23.67
C GLU A 175 1.75 -41.12 25.11
N ARG A 176 0.75 -40.59 25.81
CA ARG A 176 0.37 -41.09 27.15
C ARG A 176 -0.10 -42.53 27.11
N GLU A 177 -0.88 -42.90 26.10
CA GLU A 177 -1.35 -44.27 25.93
C GLU A 177 -0.20 -45.22 25.57
N ARG A 178 0.70 -44.77 24.69
CA ARG A 178 1.93 -45.49 24.34
C ARG A 178 2.80 -45.74 25.57
N MET A 179 3.07 -44.69 26.35
CA MET A 179 3.83 -44.79 27.60
C MET A 179 3.15 -45.71 28.61
N ALA A 180 1.81 -45.66 28.73
CA ALA A 180 1.08 -46.55 29.64
C ALA A 180 1.25 -48.03 29.25
N ARG A 181 1.21 -48.36 27.95
CA ARG A 181 1.48 -49.71 27.46
C ARG A 181 2.92 -50.15 27.72
N GLU A 182 3.90 -49.30 27.39
CA GLU A 182 5.32 -49.62 27.55
C GLU A 182 5.72 -49.81 29.03
N ILE A 183 5.15 -48.99 29.93
CA ILE A 183 5.30 -49.15 31.38
C ILE A 183 4.64 -50.46 31.84
N HIS A 184 3.44 -50.79 31.33
CA HIS A 184 2.75 -52.01 31.73
C HIS A 184 3.53 -53.26 31.32
N ASP A 185 4.05 -53.31 30.09
CA ASP A 185 4.85 -54.44 29.61
C ASP A 185 6.14 -54.59 30.41
N THR A 186 6.82 -53.47 30.70
CA THR A 186 8.05 -53.48 31.51
C THR A 186 7.78 -53.93 32.96
N LEU A 187 6.68 -53.47 33.57
CA LEU A 187 6.28 -53.89 34.91
C LEU A 187 5.91 -55.37 34.95
N ALA A 188 5.13 -55.86 33.97
CA ALA A 188 4.75 -57.26 33.88
C ALA A 188 6.00 -58.15 33.73
N GLN A 189 6.94 -57.76 32.87
CA GLN A 189 8.19 -58.47 32.67
C GLN A 189 9.08 -58.45 33.92
N GLY A 190 9.22 -57.30 34.58
CA GLY A 190 10.01 -57.16 35.81
C GLY A 190 9.46 -58.02 36.94
N LEU A 191 8.13 -58.03 37.12
CA LEU A 191 7.46 -58.87 38.12
C LEU A 191 7.63 -60.35 37.81
N ALA A 192 7.48 -60.78 36.55
CA ALA A 192 7.72 -62.16 36.16
C ALA A 192 9.15 -62.60 36.48
N SER A 193 10.15 -61.76 36.22
CA SER A 193 11.55 -62.05 36.55
C SER A 193 11.78 -62.18 38.06
N ILE A 194 11.18 -61.30 38.87
CA ILE A 194 11.29 -61.36 40.34
C ILE A 194 10.66 -62.64 40.88
N VAL A 195 9.48 -63.01 40.37
CA VAL A 195 8.79 -64.25 40.79
C VAL A 195 9.65 -65.47 40.46
N VAL A 196 10.19 -65.56 39.25
CA VAL A 196 11.08 -66.67 38.85
C VAL A 196 12.33 -66.75 39.72
N LEU A 197 12.97 -65.62 40.03
CA LEU A 197 14.13 -65.59 40.95
C LEU A 197 13.74 -66.03 42.37
N ALA A 198 12.59 -65.58 42.87
CA ALA A 198 12.10 -65.94 44.20
C ALA A 198 11.77 -67.43 44.28
N GLU A 199 11.16 -68.01 43.25
CA GLU A 199 10.90 -69.45 43.16
C GLU A 199 12.21 -70.26 43.11
N ALA A 200 13.19 -69.83 42.32
CA ALA A 200 14.51 -70.46 42.27
C ALA A 200 15.22 -70.42 43.63
N ALA A 201 15.13 -69.30 44.36
CA ALA A 201 15.70 -69.18 45.71
C ALA A 201 15.01 -70.11 46.72
N ARG A 202 13.67 -70.23 46.67
CA ARG A 202 12.92 -71.17 47.53
C ARG A 202 13.28 -72.62 47.23
N ALA A 203 13.33 -72.99 45.95
CA ALA A 203 13.72 -74.34 45.52
C ALA A 203 15.17 -74.68 45.94
N GLY A 204 16.09 -73.71 45.93
CA GLY A 204 17.45 -73.89 46.43
C GLY A 204 17.53 -74.13 47.94
N LEU A 205 16.67 -73.46 48.73
CA LEU A 205 16.58 -73.67 50.18
C LEU A 205 15.98 -75.04 50.53
N ASP A 206 14.96 -75.48 49.79
CA ASP A 206 14.32 -76.80 49.98
C ASP A 206 15.22 -77.97 49.52
N ALA A 207 16.22 -77.71 48.68
CA ALA A 207 17.25 -78.69 48.29
C ALA A 207 18.39 -78.82 49.33
N GLU A 208 18.53 -77.86 50.26
CA GLU A 208 19.52 -77.83 51.34
C GLU A 208 19.02 -78.34 52.73
N PRO A 209 18.30 -79.49 52.84
CA PRO A 209 18.25 -80.25 54.10
C PRO A 209 18.98 -81.61 54.04
N ALA A 210 19.64 -81.96 52.92
CA ALA A 210 20.23 -83.29 52.74
C ALA A 210 21.78 -83.36 52.71
N ARG A 211 22.50 -82.25 52.96
CA ARG A 211 23.99 -82.21 52.91
C ARG A 211 24.70 -81.71 54.17
N SER A 212 24.00 -81.48 55.28
CA SER A 212 24.61 -81.23 56.59
C SER A 212 24.38 -82.44 57.51
N GLY A 213 25.02 -83.55 57.17
CA GLY A 213 25.01 -84.79 57.93
C GLY A 213 26.26 -85.62 57.62
N CYS A 214 27.43 -85.12 58.06
CA CYS A 214 28.61 -85.92 58.38
C CYS A 214 29.43 -85.12 59.39
#